data_AF-A0A074WJG2-F1
#
_entry.id   AF-A0A074WJG2-F1
#
_cell.length_a   1.000
_cell.length_b   1.000
_cell.length_c   1.000
_cell.angle_alpha   90.00
_cell.angle_beta   90.00
_cell.angle_gamma   90.00
#
_symmetry.space_group_name_H-M   'P 1'
#
loop_
_entity.id
_entity.type
_entity.pdbx_description
1 polymer ?
#
loop_
_entity_poly.entity_id
_entity_poly.type
_entity_poly.pdbx_seq_one_letter_code
_entity_poly.pdbx_strand_id
1 'polypeptide(L)'
;MSLQIGFKQVLRISPLQKTFRSAGSIAIYERQASQLWSPSSYNHVTSRLASTKSYTPKTENKKSKVSDDQDAVQLFYTHRETGTLTKPLATSCLRDLDRRNRHDTGLGEATIKWMWNEHDRYEFPRDKDLLDQMVKHLVKEGKEDMLWNWIEQKSRKTDSLGPKDRFVWRSDAVKSLVRAKAFASDADNLDGALESFERARRSTYSIPLAPARMTMAQLLMMPKDKTGIDSVDSKAEMETPKWPNTSIELWEDFFKGTDRHQDVSEPLSVQLPLYHPGGPNAMPFLKHCRYLATKEDLVRNMAKRPSVTPWIARGRHAEAVLRQQGHEKDADWLGEFIRDLHTKAEPLRRKEKSRKVEKFARTNKK
;
A
#
# COMPACT_ATOMS: atom_id res chain seq x y z
N MET A 1 -32.92 -31.56 -57.41
CA MET A 1 -31.72 -32.42 -57.41
C MET A 1 -30.58 -31.65 -56.81
N SER A 2 -29.93 -32.27 -55.84
CA SER A 2 -28.96 -31.71 -54.90
C SER A 2 -27.67 -31.23 -55.56
N LEU A 3 -27.14 -30.09 -55.11
CA LEU A 3 -25.75 -29.70 -55.29
C LEU A 3 -25.13 -29.55 -53.90
N GLN A 4 -24.09 -30.34 -53.66
CA GLN A 4 -23.29 -30.32 -52.44
C GLN A 4 -21.81 -30.25 -52.85
N ILE A 5 -21.03 -29.56 -52.01
CA ILE A 5 -19.56 -29.61 -51.89
C ILE A 5 -18.80 -28.66 -52.86
N GLY A 6 -17.85 -27.83 -52.43
CA GLY A 6 -17.23 -27.67 -51.12
C GLY A 6 -16.31 -26.45 -51.04
N PHE A 7 -16.09 -26.01 -49.80
CA PHE A 7 -15.17 -24.95 -49.39
C PHE A 7 -13.70 -25.36 -49.57
N LYS A 8 -12.86 -24.50 -50.14
CA LYS A 8 -11.43 -24.40 -49.80
C LYS A 8 -10.93 -22.95 -49.82
N GLN A 9 -10.26 -22.65 -48.71
CA GLN A 9 -9.45 -21.51 -48.29
C GLN A 9 -8.85 -20.60 -49.38
N VAL A 10 -8.94 -19.28 -49.15
CA VAL A 10 -8.06 -18.27 -49.75
C VAL A 10 -7.26 -17.59 -48.63
N LEU A 11 -5.96 -17.88 -48.61
CA LEU A 11 -4.93 -17.06 -47.97
C LEU A 11 -4.64 -15.86 -48.89
N ARG A 12 -4.80 -14.63 -48.39
CA ARG A 12 -4.09 -13.46 -48.90
C ARG A 12 -3.60 -12.60 -47.76
N ILE A 13 -2.27 -12.60 -47.63
CA ILE A 13 -1.48 -11.71 -46.79
C ILE A 13 -1.26 -10.42 -47.58
N SER A 14 -1.54 -9.27 -46.97
CA SER A 14 -1.05 -7.96 -47.40
C SER A 14 -0.60 -7.19 -46.14
N PRO A 15 0.63 -6.66 -46.10
CA PRO A 15 1.12 -5.91 -44.94
C PRO A 15 0.77 -4.42 -45.11
N LEU A 16 -0.05 -3.88 -44.22
CA LEU A 16 -0.23 -2.43 -44.09
C LEU A 16 0.58 -1.94 -42.88
N GLN A 17 1.79 -1.46 -43.19
CA GLN A 17 2.50 -0.50 -42.35
C GLN A 17 1.59 0.73 -42.13
N LYS A 18 1.15 0.94 -40.90
CA LYS A 18 0.67 2.26 -40.45
C LYS A 18 1.60 2.76 -39.36
N THR A 19 2.44 3.70 -39.76
CA THR A 19 3.13 4.66 -38.91
C THR A 19 2.14 5.36 -37.99
N PHE A 20 2.14 5.02 -36.70
CA PHE A 20 1.51 5.85 -35.69
C PHE A 20 2.53 6.88 -35.19
N ARG A 21 2.31 8.13 -35.61
CA ARG A 21 2.93 9.31 -35.04
C ARG A 21 2.55 9.36 -33.55
N SER A 22 3.54 9.20 -32.69
CA SER A 22 3.45 9.52 -31.26
C SER A 22 3.33 11.03 -31.11
N ALA A 23 2.11 11.52 -30.97
CA ALA A 23 1.80 12.87 -30.54
C ALA A 23 1.20 12.79 -29.14
N GLY A 24 1.89 13.39 -28.17
CA GLY A 24 1.31 13.93 -26.94
C GLY A 24 0.48 12.98 -26.07
N SER A 25 1.14 12.32 -25.12
CA SER A 25 0.48 11.87 -23.88
C SER A 25 1.36 12.21 -22.69
N ILE A 26 1.63 13.50 -22.51
CA ILE A 26 2.06 14.08 -21.24
C ILE A 26 0.78 14.43 -20.49
N ALA A 27 0.25 13.50 -19.71
CA ALA A 27 -0.76 13.78 -18.70
C ALA A 27 -0.93 12.59 -17.73
N ILE A 28 -0.61 12.85 -16.46
CA ILE A 28 -1.12 12.17 -15.26
C ILE A 28 -0.48 10.80 -14.91
N TYR A 29 0.80 10.83 -14.53
CA TYR A 29 1.39 9.77 -13.68
C TYR A 29 2.00 10.33 -12.38
N GLU A 30 1.58 11.51 -11.94
CA GLU A 30 2.24 12.22 -10.83
C GLU A 30 1.44 12.30 -9.51
N ARG A 31 0.42 11.45 -9.30
CA ARG A 31 -0.39 11.54 -8.05
C ARG A 31 -0.76 10.23 -7.34
N GLN A 32 -0.07 9.12 -7.60
CA GLN A 32 -0.27 7.88 -6.82
C GLN A 32 0.91 7.49 -5.91
N ALA A 33 1.99 8.27 -5.86
CA ALA A 33 3.15 8.02 -4.99
C ALA A 33 3.17 8.84 -3.68
N SER A 34 2.11 9.59 -3.37
CA SER A 34 2.06 10.47 -2.19
C SER A 34 0.97 10.08 -1.19
N GLN A 35 0.98 8.84 -0.74
CA GLN A 35 0.64 8.50 0.65
C GLN A 35 1.80 7.70 1.24
N LEU A 36 2.98 8.31 1.17
CA LEU A 36 4.11 7.97 2.00
C LEU A 36 3.68 8.17 3.45
N TRP A 37 3.66 7.08 4.21
CA TRP A 37 3.95 7.17 5.62
C TRP A 37 5.26 7.95 5.78
N SER A 38 5.36 8.76 6.84
CA SER A 38 6.51 9.60 7.08
C SER A 38 7.80 8.78 6.90
N PRO A 39 8.77 9.23 6.07
CA PRO A 39 10.10 8.63 6.00
C PRO A 39 10.76 8.47 7.38
N SER A 40 10.28 9.21 8.40
CA SER A 40 10.67 9.05 9.80
C SER A 40 10.51 7.62 10.31
N SER A 41 9.42 6.92 9.99
CA SER A 41 9.13 5.59 10.55
C SER A 41 10.05 4.48 10.02
N TYR A 42 10.65 4.67 8.83
CA TYR A 42 11.56 3.70 8.20
C TYR A 42 13.04 4.11 8.31
N ASN A 43 13.34 5.41 8.48
CA ASN A 43 14.70 5.88 8.66
C ASN A 43 15.30 5.47 10.03
N HIS A 44 14.48 5.24 11.06
CA HIS A 44 15.00 5.02 12.43
C HIS A 44 15.72 3.68 12.65
N VAL A 45 15.41 2.64 11.84
CA VAL A 45 16.13 1.35 11.89
C VAL A 45 17.58 1.49 11.41
N THR A 46 17.90 2.52 10.61
CA THR A 46 19.25 2.67 10.02
C THR A 46 19.96 3.99 10.31
N SER A 47 19.31 4.92 11.02
CA SER A 47 19.89 6.24 11.35
C SER A 47 20.74 6.25 12.64
N ARG A 48 20.84 5.14 13.37
CA ARG A 48 21.66 5.06 14.61
C ARG A 48 23.16 4.87 14.37
N LEU A 49 23.62 4.89 13.12
CA LEU A 49 25.05 4.84 12.77
C LEU A 49 25.70 6.23 12.56
N ALA A 50 24.98 7.34 12.73
CA ALA A 50 25.57 8.68 12.66
C ALA A 50 24.89 9.66 13.64
N SER A 51 25.63 9.99 14.71
CA SER A 51 25.45 11.06 15.71
C SER A 51 24.88 12.39 15.14
N THR A 52 24.24 13.35 15.82
CA THR A 52 24.11 13.77 17.24
C THR A 52 22.82 14.62 17.41
N LYS A 53 22.35 14.77 18.66
CA LYS A 53 21.11 15.46 19.12
C LYS A 53 20.93 16.93 18.70
N SER A 54 19.67 17.37 18.59
CA SER A 54 19.11 18.51 19.35
C SER A 54 17.57 18.52 19.29
N TYR A 55 16.96 18.88 20.42
CA TYR A 55 15.52 18.79 20.71
C TYR A 55 14.95 20.21 20.85
N THR A 56 13.79 20.48 20.23
CA THR A 56 12.91 21.59 20.62
C THR A 56 11.45 21.17 20.48
N PRO A 57 10.55 21.57 21.39
CA PRO A 57 9.19 21.04 21.49
C PRO A 57 8.24 21.69 20.48
N LYS A 58 7.27 20.92 19.99
CA LYS A 58 6.21 21.38 19.08
C LYS A 58 4.96 21.80 19.84
N THR A 59 4.47 22.97 19.48
CA THR A 59 3.21 23.60 19.86
C THR A 59 2.01 22.82 19.31
N GLU A 60 1.01 22.57 20.16
CA GLU A 60 -0.26 21.93 19.81
C GLU A 60 -1.15 22.87 19.00
N ASN A 61 -1.63 22.42 17.84
CA ASN A 61 -2.73 23.06 17.11
C ASN A 61 -4.02 22.26 17.32
N LYS A 62 -4.99 22.90 18.02
CA LYS A 62 -6.34 22.41 18.29
C LYS A 62 -7.06 22.01 16.99
N LYS A 63 -7.40 20.73 16.86
CA LYS A 63 -8.56 20.26 16.09
C LYS A 63 -9.70 19.99 17.07
N SER A 64 -10.89 20.44 16.72
CA SER A 64 -12.14 20.28 17.45
C SER A 64 -12.30 18.88 18.03
N LYS A 65 -12.05 18.76 19.34
CA LYS A 65 -12.43 17.61 20.16
C LYS A 65 -13.96 17.56 20.16
N VAL A 66 -14.54 16.44 19.74
CA VAL A 66 -15.84 16.02 20.28
C VAL A 66 -15.68 16.05 21.81
N SER A 67 -16.59 16.70 22.53
CA SER A 67 -16.48 16.75 23.99
C SER A 67 -16.42 15.32 24.53
N ASP A 68 -15.57 15.08 25.52
CA ASP A 68 -15.31 13.73 26.06
C ASP A 68 -16.58 13.06 26.65
N ASP A 69 -17.71 13.77 26.70
CA ASP A 69 -18.96 13.41 27.41
C ASP A 69 -20.11 12.91 26.52
N GLN A 70 -20.05 13.04 25.19
CA GLN A 70 -21.11 12.48 24.32
C GLN A 70 -20.74 11.08 23.84
N ASP A 71 -21.62 10.10 24.11
CA ASP A 71 -21.49 8.74 23.56
C ASP A 71 -21.53 8.81 22.02
N ALA A 72 -20.41 8.48 21.38
CA ALA A 72 -20.24 8.49 19.93
C ALA A 72 -21.28 7.61 19.21
N VAL A 73 -21.75 6.54 19.86
CA VAL A 73 -22.82 5.68 19.33
C VAL A 73 -24.12 6.44 19.28
N GLN A 74 -24.53 7.04 20.40
CA GLN A 74 -25.76 7.81 20.50
C GLN A 74 -25.76 8.99 19.52
N LEU A 75 -24.63 9.69 19.40
CA LEU A 75 -24.47 10.81 18.47
C LEU A 75 -24.70 10.37 17.03
N PHE A 76 -24.10 9.25 16.61
CA PHE A 76 -24.27 8.71 15.27
C PHE A 76 -25.74 8.40 14.96
N TYR A 77 -26.42 7.65 15.84
CA TYR A 77 -27.82 7.26 15.62
C TYR A 77 -28.76 8.47 15.63
N THR A 78 -28.57 9.43 16.53
CA THR A 78 -29.37 10.67 16.57
C THR A 78 -29.26 11.44 15.26
N HIS A 79 -28.04 11.63 14.74
CA HIS A 79 -27.84 12.31 13.47
C HIS A 79 -28.35 11.50 12.27
N ARG A 80 -28.32 10.17 12.35
CA ARG A 80 -28.88 9.31 11.32
C ARG A 80 -30.40 9.40 11.26
N GLU A 81 -31.08 9.34 12.40
CA GLU A 81 -32.54 9.42 12.52
C GLU A 81 -33.07 10.79 12.10
N THR A 82 -32.36 11.86 12.46
CA THR A 82 -32.70 13.24 12.06
C THR A 82 -32.32 13.56 10.61
N GLY A 83 -31.65 12.65 9.89
CA GLY A 83 -31.21 12.88 8.51
C GLY A 83 -30.05 13.87 8.35
N THR A 84 -29.38 14.24 9.45
CA THR A 84 -28.28 15.21 9.48
C THR A 84 -26.90 14.57 9.54
N LEU A 85 -26.81 13.24 9.47
CA LEU A 85 -25.55 12.50 9.48
C LEU A 85 -24.70 12.83 8.24
N THR A 86 -23.48 13.29 8.47
CA THR A 86 -22.50 13.59 7.42
C THR A 86 -21.32 12.62 7.47
N LYS A 87 -20.64 12.40 6.34
CA LYS A 87 -19.45 11.53 6.26
C LYS A 87 -18.35 11.92 7.27
N PRO A 88 -18.02 13.22 7.47
CA PRO A 88 -17.04 13.61 8.49
C PRO A 88 -17.48 13.28 9.93
N LEU A 89 -18.77 13.46 10.25
CA LEU A 89 -19.31 13.14 11.56
C LEU A 89 -19.28 11.63 11.83
N ALA A 90 -19.71 10.82 10.87
CA ALA A 90 -19.62 9.36 10.92
C ALA A 90 -18.16 8.90 11.14
N THR A 91 -17.22 9.48 10.39
CA THR A 91 -15.78 9.21 10.55
C THR A 91 -15.29 9.56 11.94
N SER A 92 -15.73 10.69 12.50
CA SER A 92 -15.36 11.12 13.85
C SER A 92 -15.86 10.14 14.92
N CYS A 93 -17.10 9.67 14.80
CA CYS A 93 -17.68 8.70 15.74
C CYS A 93 -16.92 7.36 15.70
N LEU A 94 -16.65 6.84 14.50
CA LEU A 94 -15.86 5.60 14.34
C LEU A 94 -14.43 5.75 14.91
N ARG A 95 -13.78 6.90 14.71
CA ARG A 95 -12.45 7.17 15.27
C ARG A 95 -12.44 7.27 16.79
N ASP A 96 -13.46 7.90 17.38
CA ASP A 96 -13.57 7.98 18.83
C ASP A 96 -13.71 6.59 19.46
N LEU A 97 -14.58 5.75 18.88
CA LEU A 97 -14.70 4.35 19.30
C LEU A 97 -13.41 3.55 19.10
N ASP A 98 -12.71 3.75 17.97
CA ASP A 98 -11.42 3.13 17.70
C ASP A 98 -10.38 3.49 18.77
N ARG A 99 -10.32 4.76 19.18
CA ARG A 99 -9.43 5.22 20.26
C ARG A 99 -9.77 4.62 21.62
N ARG A 100 -11.06 4.31 21.84
CA ARG A 100 -11.56 3.67 23.07
C ARG A 100 -11.54 2.13 22.98
N ASN A 101 -11.04 1.55 21.88
CA ASN A 101 -11.09 0.11 21.59
C ASN A 101 -12.50 -0.52 21.72
N ARG A 102 -13.55 0.24 21.42
CA ARG A 102 -14.95 -0.21 21.49
C ARG A 102 -15.48 -0.57 20.10
N HIS A 103 -15.40 -1.86 19.75
CA HIS A 103 -15.87 -2.39 18.45
C HIS A 103 -17.14 -3.23 18.55
N ASP A 104 -17.66 -3.43 19.76
CA ASP A 104 -18.86 -4.20 20.08
C ASP A 104 -20.17 -3.42 19.85
N THR A 105 -20.09 -2.23 19.26
CA THR A 105 -21.21 -1.29 19.15
C THR A 105 -22.06 -1.47 17.88
N GLY A 106 -21.57 -2.24 16.91
CA GLY A 106 -22.22 -2.41 15.60
C GLY A 106 -22.19 -1.16 14.72
N LEU A 107 -21.30 -0.20 15.01
CA LEU A 107 -21.22 1.07 14.28
C LEU A 107 -20.68 0.87 12.85
N GLY A 108 -19.82 -0.13 12.63
CA GLY A 108 -19.38 -0.54 11.30
C GLY A 108 -20.56 -1.01 10.45
N GLU A 109 -21.34 -1.94 10.98
CA GLU A 109 -22.60 -2.42 10.37
C GLU A 109 -23.58 -1.27 10.08
N ALA A 110 -23.78 -0.36 11.04
CA ALA A 110 -24.67 0.78 10.86
C ALA A 110 -24.19 1.74 9.75
N THR A 111 -22.88 1.98 9.67
CA THR A 111 -22.27 2.85 8.67
C THR A 111 -22.38 2.27 7.28
N ILE A 112 -22.10 0.98 7.07
CA ILE A 112 -22.22 0.37 5.74
C ILE A 112 -23.67 0.31 5.26
N LYS A 113 -24.63 0.06 6.18
CA LYS A 113 -26.06 0.14 5.87
C LYS A 113 -26.49 1.54 5.44
N TRP A 114 -25.96 2.58 6.09
CA TRP A 114 -26.21 3.97 5.70
C TRP A 114 -25.62 4.30 4.32
N MET A 115 -24.40 3.84 4.03
CA MET A 115 -23.73 4.05 2.74
C MET A 115 -24.16 3.08 1.63
N TRP A 116 -25.11 2.18 1.91
CA TRP A 116 -25.34 1.00 1.07
C TRP A 116 -25.66 1.31 -0.39
N ASN A 117 -26.44 2.36 -0.62
CA ASN A 117 -26.87 2.79 -1.96
C ASN A 117 -26.03 3.95 -2.53
N GLU A 118 -25.00 4.39 -1.80
CA GLU A 118 -24.13 5.51 -2.17
C GLU A 118 -22.76 5.09 -2.69
N HIS A 119 -22.56 3.80 -2.98
CA HIS A 119 -21.30 3.26 -3.49
C HIS A 119 -20.79 3.96 -4.76
N ASP A 120 -21.67 4.31 -5.70
CA ASP A 120 -21.29 5.07 -6.90
C ASP A 120 -20.95 6.55 -6.60
N ARG A 121 -21.38 7.10 -5.45
CA ARG A 121 -21.02 8.44 -4.97
C ARG A 121 -19.72 8.46 -4.16
N TYR A 122 -19.05 7.32 -4.02
CA TYR A 122 -17.75 7.26 -3.37
C TYR A 122 -16.69 8.00 -4.20
N GLU A 123 -16.04 8.97 -3.56
CA GLU A 123 -15.01 9.82 -4.16
C GLU A 123 -13.66 9.63 -3.47
N PHE A 124 -12.67 9.13 -4.21
CA PHE A 124 -11.28 9.13 -3.75
C PHE A 124 -10.62 10.50 -4.01
N PRO A 125 -9.84 11.06 -3.07
CA PRO A 125 -9.51 10.55 -1.73
C PRO A 125 -10.46 11.02 -0.61
N ARG A 126 -11.53 11.74 -0.94
CA ARG A 126 -12.41 12.42 0.02
C ARG A 126 -13.05 11.47 1.04
N ASP A 127 -13.52 10.32 0.58
CA ASP A 127 -14.27 9.36 1.39
C ASP A 127 -13.40 8.24 1.98
N LYS A 128 -12.12 8.24 1.63
CA LYS A 128 -11.19 7.17 1.98
C LYS A 128 -11.08 6.95 3.49
N ASP A 129 -11.03 8.03 4.27
CA ASP A 129 -10.91 7.96 5.73
C ASP A 129 -12.13 7.30 6.38
N LEU A 130 -13.34 7.59 5.88
CA LEU A 130 -14.57 6.97 6.34
C LEU A 130 -14.56 5.46 6.03
N LEU A 131 -14.21 5.11 4.79
CA LEU A 131 -14.11 3.72 4.35
C LEU A 131 -13.09 2.93 5.17
N ASP A 132 -11.88 3.48 5.37
CA ASP A 132 -10.82 2.84 6.17
C ASP A 132 -11.32 2.54 7.61
N GLN A 133 -12.05 3.46 8.23
CA GLN A 133 -12.60 3.28 9.58
C GLN A 133 -13.78 2.30 9.61
N MET A 134 -14.72 2.43 8.68
CA MET A 134 -15.86 1.52 8.56
C MET A 134 -15.39 0.07 8.39
N VAL A 135 -14.43 -0.17 7.49
CA VAL A 135 -13.88 -1.51 7.24
C VAL A 135 -13.16 -2.07 8.47
N LYS A 136 -12.40 -1.24 9.20
CA LYS A 136 -11.75 -1.65 10.46
C LYS A 136 -12.77 -2.15 11.49
N HIS A 137 -13.87 -1.41 11.67
CA HIS A 137 -14.96 -1.80 12.57
C HIS A 137 -15.66 -3.07 12.08
N LEU A 138 -16.01 -3.19 10.80
CA LEU A 138 -16.64 -4.39 10.24
C LEU A 138 -15.81 -5.67 10.45
N VAL A 139 -14.48 -5.57 10.30
CA VAL A 139 -13.57 -6.70 10.58
C VAL A 139 -13.60 -7.09 12.06
N LYS A 140 -13.52 -6.11 12.97
CA LYS A 140 -13.57 -6.37 14.42
C LYS A 140 -14.95 -6.84 14.89
N GLU A 141 -16.03 -6.46 14.21
CA GLU A 141 -17.41 -6.90 14.43
C GLU A 141 -17.70 -8.29 13.82
N GLY A 142 -16.81 -8.85 13.00
CA GLY A 142 -17.05 -10.11 12.27
C GLY A 142 -18.10 -9.99 11.15
N LYS A 143 -18.31 -8.80 10.60
CA LYS A 143 -19.37 -8.46 9.62
C LYS A 143 -18.83 -8.21 8.21
N GLU A 144 -17.72 -8.84 7.86
CA GLU A 144 -17.00 -8.61 6.60
C GLU A 144 -17.79 -8.99 5.36
N ASP A 145 -18.70 -9.97 5.44
CA ASP A 145 -19.54 -10.34 4.32
C ASP A 145 -20.45 -9.20 3.85
N MET A 146 -20.79 -8.25 4.74
CA MET A 146 -21.48 -7.03 4.34
C MET A 146 -20.62 -6.16 3.43
N LEU A 147 -19.31 -6.08 3.70
CA LEU A 147 -18.36 -5.36 2.84
C LEU A 147 -18.22 -6.06 1.48
N TRP A 148 -18.14 -7.39 1.46
CA TRP A 148 -18.08 -8.14 0.21
C TRP A 148 -19.33 -7.94 -0.65
N ASN A 149 -20.52 -8.04 -0.04
CA ASN A 149 -21.78 -7.75 -0.72
C ASN A 149 -21.82 -6.32 -1.27
N TRP A 150 -21.23 -5.34 -0.56
CA TRP A 150 -21.12 -3.95 -1.03
C TRP A 150 -20.12 -3.78 -2.18
N ILE A 151 -18.97 -4.46 -2.13
CA ILE A 151 -17.96 -4.49 -3.21
C ILE A 151 -18.58 -5.07 -4.49
N GLU A 152 -19.37 -6.14 -4.36
CA GLU A 152 -19.94 -6.89 -5.48
C GLU A 152 -21.12 -6.19 -6.15
N GLN A 153 -21.65 -5.11 -5.56
CA GLN A 153 -22.72 -4.33 -6.19
C GLN A 153 -22.34 -3.87 -7.60
N LYS A 154 -23.30 -3.94 -8.53
CA LYS A 154 -23.12 -3.43 -9.89
C LYS A 154 -22.87 -1.92 -9.87
N SER A 155 -21.91 -1.48 -10.67
CA SER A 155 -21.68 -0.05 -10.88
C SER A 155 -22.84 0.56 -11.67
N ARG A 156 -23.37 1.69 -11.19
CA ARG A 156 -24.31 2.52 -11.97
C ARG A 156 -23.58 3.64 -12.71
N LYS A 157 -22.26 3.76 -12.54
CA LYS A 157 -21.41 4.67 -13.32
C LYS A 157 -21.35 4.22 -14.78
N THR A 158 -21.24 5.21 -15.67
CA THR A 158 -21.23 5.02 -17.13
C THR A 158 -20.03 4.18 -17.58
N ASP A 159 -20.22 3.40 -18.65
CA ASP A 159 -19.14 2.62 -19.27
C ASP A 159 -18.05 3.50 -19.90
N SER A 160 -18.32 4.79 -20.11
CA SER A 160 -17.33 5.77 -20.59
C SER A 160 -16.20 6.04 -19.59
N LEU A 161 -16.42 5.75 -18.29
CA LEU A 161 -15.37 5.87 -17.28
C LEU A 161 -14.46 4.64 -17.33
N GLY A 162 -13.15 4.88 -17.30
CA GLY A 162 -12.17 3.81 -17.21
C GLY A 162 -12.34 2.97 -15.93
N PRO A 163 -11.87 1.71 -15.90
CA PRO A 163 -12.04 0.82 -14.74
C PRO A 163 -11.55 1.39 -13.41
N LYS A 164 -10.52 2.26 -13.43
CA LYS A 164 -9.96 2.91 -12.24
C LYS A 164 -10.97 3.83 -11.55
N ASP A 165 -11.71 4.64 -12.32
CA ASP A 165 -12.67 5.60 -11.77
C ASP A 165 -14.05 4.96 -11.57
N ARG A 166 -14.39 4.03 -12.46
CA ARG A 166 -15.63 3.28 -12.41
C ARG A 166 -15.70 2.39 -11.18
N PHE A 167 -14.63 1.69 -10.82
CA PHE A 167 -14.61 0.71 -9.72
C PHE A 167 -13.75 1.14 -8.53
N VAL A 168 -13.56 2.45 -8.35
CA VAL A 168 -12.70 3.02 -7.31
C VAL A 168 -13.07 2.56 -5.90
N TRP A 169 -14.36 2.45 -5.56
CA TRP A 169 -14.78 1.99 -4.23
C TRP A 169 -14.40 0.52 -3.98
N ARG A 170 -14.46 -0.34 -5.01
CA ARG A 170 -14.04 -1.75 -4.91
C ARG A 170 -12.55 -1.85 -4.61
N SER A 171 -11.76 -1.09 -5.38
CA SER A 171 -10.31 -1.02 -5.22
C SER A 171 -9.93 -0.58 -3.81
N ASP A 172 -10.53 0.51 -3.33
CA ASP A 172 -10.21 1.04 -2.00
C ASP A 172 -10.75 0.14 -0.88
N ALA A 173 -11.96 -0.42 -1.01
CA ALA A 173 -12.53 -1.30 -0.01
C ALA A 173 -11.69 -2.57 0.21
N VAL A 174 -11.23 -3.21 -0.88
CA VAL A 174 -10.34 -4.38 -0.79
C VAL A 174 -9.01 -3.99 -0.15
N LYS A 175 -8.43 -2.85 -0.53
CA LYS A 175 -7.20 -2.35 0.09
C LYS A 175 -7.39 -2.10 1.60
N SER A 176 -8.49 -1.47 1.99
CA SER A 176 -8.83 -1.21 3.39
C SER A 176 -9.06 -2.52 4.16
N LEU A 177 -9.68 -3.52 3.53
CA LEU A 177 -9.94 -4.83 4.12
C LEU A 177 -8.64 -5.60 4.37
N VAL A 178 -7.76 -5.69 3.37
CA VAL A 178 -6.43 -6.30 3.50
C VAL A 178 -5.67 -5.66 4.67
N ARG A 179 -5.71 -4.33 4.77
CA ARG A 179 -5.06 -3.60 5.87
C ARG A 179 -5.73 -3.92 7.21
N ALA A 180 -7.05 -3.85 7.29
CA ALA A 180 -7.78 -4.11 8.52
C ALA A 180 -7.51 -5.52 9.04
N LYS A 181 -7.57 -6.55 8.18
CA LYS A 181 -7.24 -7.94 8.52
C LYS A 181 -5.82 -8.09 9.08
N ALA A 182 -4.83 -7.50 8.42
CA ALA A 182 -3.43 -7.56 8.84
C ALA A 182 -3.16 -6.96 10.24
N PHE A 183 -4.01 -6.05 10.70
CA PHE A 183 -3.93 -5.41 12.02
C PHE A 183 -5.04 -5.88 12.98
N ALA A 184 -5.95 -6.75 12.54
CA ALA A 184 -7.05 -7.25 13.36
C ALA A 184 -6.68 -8.54 14.08
N SER A 185 -5.83 -9.38 13.49
CA SER A 185 -5.28 -10.56 14.13
C SER A 185 -4.28 -10.12 15.21
N ASP A 186 -4.59 -10.46 16.46
CA ASP A 186 -3.61 -10.41 17.56
C ASP A 186 -2.46 -11.40 17.32
N ALA A 187 -2.65 -12.35 16.40
CA ALA A 187 -1.61 -13.20 15.85
C ALA A 187 -0.80 -12.47 14.76
N ASP A 188 0.52 -12.63 14.82
CA ASP A 188 1.52 -12.14 13.86
C ASP A 188 1.43 -12.78 12.45
N ASN A 189 0.23 -13.20 12.05
CA ASN A 189 -0.06 -13.78 10.77
C ASN A 189 -0.73 -12.80 9.80
N LEU A 190 -0.51 -13.05 8.51
CA LEU A 190 -1.10 -12.26 7.41
C LEU A 190 -2.07 -13.09 6.57
N ASP A 191 -2.41 -14.30 7.02
CA ASP A 191 -3.19 -15.26 6.25
C ASP A 191 -4.57 -14.69 5.91
N GLY A 192 -5.29 -14.12 6.88
CA GLY A 192 -6.59 -13.50 6.62
C GLY A 192 -6.54 -12.29 5.66
N ALA A 193 -5.40 -11.59 5.61
CA ALA A 193 -5.18 -10.50 4.65
C ALA A 193 -4.90 -11.04 3.25
N LEU A 194 -4.07 -12.09 3.13
CA LEU A 194 -3.81 -12.79 1.87
C LEU A 194 -5.05 -13.46 1.31
N GLU A 195 -5.84 -14.14 2.15
CA GLU A 195 -7.12 -14.75 1.77
C GLU A 195 -8.11 -13.71 1.25
N SER A 196 -8.18 -12.53 1.89
CA SER A 196 -9.01 -11.43 1.42
C SER A 196 -8.55 -10.91 0.06
N PHE A 197 -7.22 -10.78 -0.14
CA PHE A 197 -6.66 -10.41 -1.44
C PHE A 197 -6.97 -11.47 -2.51
N GLU A 198 -6.81 -12.75 -2.20
CA GLU A 198 -7.07 -13.87 -3.09
C GLU A 198 -8.55 -14.01 -3.44
N ARG A 199 -9.46 -13.78 -2.49
CA ARG A 199 -10.91 -13.69 -2.75
C ARG A 199 -11.21 -12.58 -3.76
N ALA A 200 -10.60 -11.41 -3.60
CA ALA A 200 -10.76 -10.33 -4.56
C ALA A 200 -10.15 -10.67 -5.94
N ARG A 201 -9.01 -11.37 -5.97
CA ARG A 201 -8.35 -11.82 -7.22
C ARG A 201 -9.17 -12.82 -8.01
N ARG A 202 -9.86 -13.72 -7.31
CA ARG A 202 -10.72 -14.77 -7.89
C ARG A 202 -12.16 -14.29 -8.13
N SER A 203 -12.48 -13.05 -7.78
CA SER A 203 -13.81 -12.48 -7.98
C SER A 203 -14.16 -12.40 -9.47
N THR A 204 -15.40 -12.74 -9.81
CA THR A 204 -15.94 -12.54 -11.16
C THR A 204 -16.23 -11.06 -11.46
N TYR A 205 -16.25 -10.22 -10.42
CA TYR A 205 -16.43 -8.78 -10.56
C TYR A 205 -15.10 -8.09 -10.88
N SER A 206 -15.15 -7.07 -11.74
CA SER A 206 -13.97 -6.25 -12.03
C SER A 206 -13.55 -5.45 -10.79
N ILE A 207 -12.44 -5.85 -10.17
CA ILE A 207 -11.82 -5.18 -9.02
C ILE A 207 -10.41 -4.73 -9.43
N PRO A 208 -10.10 -3.42 -9.42
CA PRO A 208 -8.73 -2.96 -9.64
C PRO A 208 -7.83 -3.34 -8.44
N LEU A 209 -7.01 -4.38 -8.61
CA LEU A 209 -6.21 -4.95 -7.50
C LEU A 209 -4.89 -4.24 -7.23
N ALA A 210 -4.43 -3.35 -8.11
CA ALA A 210 -3.10 -2.74 -7.98
C ALA A 210 -2.86 -2.07 -6.60
N PRO A 211 -3.82 -1.29 -6.02
CA PRO A 211 -3.62 -0.70 -4.70
C PRO A 211 -3.55 -1.74 -3.58
N ALA A 212 -4.43 -2.75 -3.60
CA ALA A 212 -4.44 -3.83 -2.62
C ALA A 212 -3.17 -4.69 -2.70
N ARG A 213 -2.70 -5.00 -3.92
CA ARG A 213 -1.45 -5.73 -4.18
C ARG A 213 -0.25 -5.02 -3.57
N MET A 214 -0.13 -3.72 -3.79
CA MET A 214 0.98 -2.93 -3.22
C MET A 214 0.90 -2.88 -1.69
N THR A 215 -0.29 -2.76 -1.11
CA THR A 215 -0.48 -2.80 0.35
C THR A 215 -0.12 -4.18 0.91
N MET A 216 -0.57 -5.27 0.31
CA MET A 216 -0.23 -6.62 0.73
C MET A 216 1.28 -6.87 0.66
N ALA A 217 1.92 -6.49 -0.44
CA ALA A 217 3.36 -6.61 -0.58
C ALA A 217 4.12 -5.81 0.49
N GLN A 218 3.67 -4.59 0.83
CA GLN A 218 4.27 -3.81 1.90
C GLN A 218 4.13 -4.48 3.27
N LEU A 219 2.98 -5.09 3.56
CA LEU A 219 2.74 -5.82 4.81
C LEU A 219 3.66 -7.05 4.92
N LEU A 220 3.83 -7.82 3.85
CA LEU A 220 4.74 -8.98 3.81
C LEU A 220 6.21 -8.61 4.06
N MET A 221 6.61 -7.37 3.73
CA MET A 221 7.97 -6.88 3.92
C MET A 221 8.19 -6.15 5.26
N MET A 222 7.13 -5.95 6.06
CA MET A 222 7.19 -5.28 7.36
C MET A 222 7.61 -6.28 8.44
N PRO A 223 8.46 -5.91 9.42
CA PRO A 223 8.79 -6.80 10.54
C PRO A 223 7.59 -7.05 11.49
N LYS A 224 7.67 -8.14 12.26
CA LYS A 224 6.66 -8.63 13.22
C LYS A 224 6.35 -7.64 14.32
N ASP A 225 7.38 -6.97 14.85
CA ASP A 225 7.18 -5.87 15.80
C ASP A 225 6.57 -4.69 15.04
N LYS A 226 5.23 -4.75 14.89
CA LYS A 226 4.40 -3.67 14.37
C LYS A 226 4.57 -2.41 15.23
N THR A 227 5.12 -2.56 16.45
CA THR A 227 5.48 -1.53 17.43
C THR A 227 6.99 -1.47 17.65
N GLY A 228 7.68 -0.63 16.90
CA GLY A 228 9.07 -0.26 17.15
C GLY A 228 9.31 1.20 16.83
N ILE A 229 8.45 2.09 17.33
CA ILE A 229 8.60 3.55 17.14
C ILE A 229 8.81 4.31 18.46
N ASP A 230 8.44 3.79 19.64
CA ASP A 230 8.52 4.61 20.88
C ASP A 230 9.13 3.96 22.14
N SER A 231 9.74 2.76 22.11
CA SER A 231 10.48 2.28 23.30
C SER A 231 11.90 2.85 23.33
N VAL A 232 12.10 3.80 24.25
CA VAL A 232 13.38 4.54 24.47
C VAL A 232 14.38 3.74 25.30
N ASP A 233 14.00 2.61 25.88
CA ASP A 233 14.87 1.91 26.82
C ASP A 233 15.28 0.50 26.40
N SER A 234 16.55 0.25 26.69
CA SER A 234 17.20 -1.05 26.86
C SER A 234 18.01 -1.54 25.67
N LYS A 235 19.25 -1.92 26.00
CA LYS A 235 20.30 -2.54 25.20
C LYS A 235 19.84 -3.88 24.63
N ALA A 236 18.90 -3.86 23.69
CA ALA A 236 18.57 -5.05 22.93
C ALA A 236 19.76 -5.36 22.02
N GLU A 237 20.33 -6.55 22.20
CA GLU A 237 21.12 -7.25 21.19
C GLU A 237 20.46 -7.08 19.81
N MET A 238 21.24 -7.16 18.72
CA MET A 238 20.70 -7.15 17.36
C MET A 238 19.72 -8.31 17.18
N GLU A 239 18.49 -8.17 17.66
CA GLU A 239 17.41 -9.08 17.36
C GLU A 239 17.13 -8.90 15.89
N THR A 240 17.58 -9.89 15.11
CA THR A 240 17.25 -10.02 13.70
C THR A 240 15.75 -9.80 13.58
N PRO A 241 15.28 -8.78 12.82
CA PRO A 241 13.85 -8.53 12.72
C PRO A 241 13.16 -9.85 12.33
N LYS A 242 12.06 -10.19 12.98
CA LYS A 242 11.28 -11.37 12.57
C LYS A 242 10.27 -10.89 11.53
N TRP A 243 10.03 -11.64 10.45
CA TRP A 243 9.03 -11.30 9.44
C TRP A 243 7.70 -12.03 9.69
N PRO A 244 6.54 -11.46 9.32
CA PRO A 244 5.22 -12.00 9.62
C PRO A 244 5.13 -13.49 9.35
N ASN A 245 4.53 -14.22 10.27
CA ASN A 245 4.38 -15.66 10.14
C ASN A 245 3.14 -15.94 9.28
N THR A 246 3.32 -16.23 8.00
CA THR A 246 2.21 -16.50 7.08
C THR A 246 2.42 -17.84 6.38
N SER A 247 1.33 -18.47 5.96
CA SER A 247 1.38 -19.70 5.18
C SER A 247 2.25 -19.53 3.94
N ILE A 248 3.19 -20.47 3.73
CA ILE A 248 4.04 -20.52 2.54
C ILE A 248 3.15 -20.61 1.29
N GLU A 249 2.08 -21.41 1.32
CA GLU A 249 1.18 -21.60 0.18
C GLU A 249 0.48 -20.29 -0.21
N LEU A 250 -0.08 -19.57 0.77
CA LEU A 250 -0.74 -18.28 0.52
C LEU A 250 0.25 -17.22 0.01
N TRP A 251 1.47 -17.22 0.55
CA TRP A 251 2.53 -16.33 0.10
C TRP A 251 2.91 -16.62 -1.37
N GLU A 252 3.08 -17.90 -1.72
CA GLU A 252 3.46 -18.31 -3.08
C GLU A 252 2.37 -17.98 -4.09
N ASP A 253 1.11 -18.19 -3.73
CA ASP A 253 -0.04 -17.84 -4.58
C ASP A 253 -0.11 -16.34 -4.85
N PHE A 254 0.08 -15.52 -3.81
CA PHE A 254 0.20 -14.07 -3.96
C PHE A 254 1.38 -13.69 -4.86
N PHE A 255 2.55 -14.31 -4.64
CA PHE A 255 3.77 -14.04 -5.41
C PHE A 255 3.62 -14.38 -6.89
N LYS A 256 3.01 -15.53 -7.22
CA LYS A 256 2.67 -15.94 -8.61
C LYS A 256 1.77 -14.90 -9.30
N GLY A 257 0.89 -14.25 -8.55
CA GLY A 257 0.00 -13.18 -9.03
C GLY A 257 0.65 -11.80 -9.19
N THR A 258 1.93 -11.62 -8.84
CA THR A 258 2.64 -10.34 -9.04
C THR A 258 3.10 -10.19 -10.49
N ASP A 259 2.66 -9.12 -11.16
CA ASP A 259 2.97 -8.86 -12.57
C ASP A 259 4.48 -8.74 -12.83
N ARG A 260 5.01 -9.57 -13.72
CA ARG A 260 6.42 -9.51 -14.17
C ARG A 260 6.71 -8.33 -15.11
N HIS A 261 5.68 -7.65 -15.63
CA HIS A 261 5.79 -6.81 -16.82
C HIS A 261 5.37 -5.33 -16.63
N GLN A 262 4.94 -4.90 -15.44
CA GLN A 262 4.56 -3.50 -15.19
C GLN A 262 5.56 -2.79 -14.26
N ASP A 263 6.44 -2.03 -14.91
CA ASP A 263 7.26 -0.93 -14.42
C ASP A 263 8.50 -1.19 -13.53
N VAL A 264 9.59 -0.53 -13.93
CA VAL A 264 10.97 -1.06 -13.95
C VAL A 264 11.85 -0.53 -12.81
N SER A 265 11.30 0.19 -11.82
CA SER A 265 12.12 0.69 -10.71
C SER A 265 12.14 -0.21 -9.48
N GLU A 266 11.04 -0.91 -9.18
CA GLU A 266 10.90 -1.66 -7.92
C GLU A 266 10.06 -2.93 -8.08
N PRO A 267 10.54 -3.92 -8.86
CA PRO A 267 9.79 -5.15 -9.10
C PRO A 267 9.52 -5.91 -7.80
N LEU A 268 8.25 -6.21 -7.52
CA LEU A 268 7.86 -7.04 -6.36
C LEU A 268 8.48 -8.44 -6.45
N SER A 269 8.63 -8.97 -7.67
CA SER A 269 9.28 -10.25 -7.96
C SER A 269 10.74 -10.33 -7.49
N VAL A 270 11.38 -9.19 -7.26
CA VAL A 270 12.77 -9.07 -6.81
C VAL A 270 12.86 -8.86 -5.31
N GLN A 271 11.86 -8.20 -4.73
CA GLN A 271 11.91 -7.74 -3.33
C GLN A 271 11.22 -8.71 -2.37
N LEU A 272 10.09 -9.28 -2.77
CA LEU A 272 9.35 -10.21 -1.92
C LEU A 272 10.16 -11.44 -1.51
N PRO A 273 10.96 -12.09 -2.40
CA PRO A 273 11.72 -13.29 -2.02
C PRO A 273 12.67 -13.09 -0.83
N LEU A 274 13.12 -11.86 -0.58
CA LEU A 274 13.93 -11.51 0.60
C LEU A 274 13.19 -11.81 1.93
N TYR A 275 11.86 -11.87 1.88
CA TYR A 275 10.96 -11.98 3.02
C TYR A 275 10.05 -13.21 2.93
N HIS A 276 10.53 -14.26 2.27
CA HIS A 276 9.79 -15.50 2.10
C HIS A 276 9.64 -16.25 3.44
N PRO A 277 8.46 -16.80 3.80
CA PRO A 277 8.22 -17.42 5.11
C PRO A 277 9.05 -18.69 5.35
N GLY A 278 9.34 -19.46 4.31
CA GLY A 278 10.21 -20.64 4.36
C GLY A 278 11.72 -20.32 4.44
N GLY A 279 12.11 -19.04 4.46
CA GLY A 279 13.49 -18.60 4.56
C GLY A 279 13.82 -17.48 3.56
N PRO A 280 14.58 -16.46 3.95
CA PRO A 280 14.85 -15.30 3.11
C PRO A 280 15.72 -15.66 1.90
N ASN A 281 15.46 -15.05 0.74
CA ASN A 281 16.25 -15.22 -0.47
C ASN A 281 16.67 -13.87 -1.08
N ALA A 282 17.93 -13.51 -0.90
CA ALA A 282 18.48 -12.24 -1.40
C ALA A 282 18.94 -12.28 -2.86
N MET A 283 19.02 -13.46 -3.48
CA MET A 283 19.60 -13.61 -4.82
C MET A 283 18.84 -12.87 -5.93
N PRO A 284 17.49 -12.87 -5.97
CA PRO A 284 16.75 -12.05 -6.93
C PRO A 284 17.07 -10.56 -6.81
N PHE A 285 17.18 -10.05 -5.58
CA PHE A 285 17.54 -8.66 -5.28
C PHE A 285 18.93 -8.32 -5.79
N LEU A 286 19.93 -9.13 -5.44
CA LEU A 286 21.31 -8.97 -5.91
C LEU A 286 21.39 -8.95 -7.44
N LYS A 287 20.75 -9.92 -8.11
CA LYS A 287 20.73 -10.01 -9.58
C LYS A 287 20.15 -8.74 -10.21
N HIS A 288 19.08 -8.20 -9.62
CA HIS A 288 18.48 -6.97 -10.10
C HIS A 288 19.37 -5.75 -9.86
N CYS A 289 20.02 -5.64 -8.70
CA CYS A 289 21.00 -4.59 -8.44
C CYS A 289 22.17 -4.62 -9.43
N ARG A 290 22.69 -5.80 -9.78
CA ARG A 290 23.71 -5.97 -10.82
C ARG A 290 23.21 -5.48 -12.19
N TYR A 291 21.98 -5.81 -12.55
CA TYR A 291 21.36 -5.27 -13.76
C TYR A 291 21.26 -3.73 -13.71
N LEU A 292 20.79 -3.16 -12.60
CA LEU A 292 20.71 -1.70 -12.44
C LEU A 292 22.09 -1.04 -12.54
N ALA A 293 23.15 -1.65 -12.00
CA ALA A 293 24.51 -1.15 -12.12
C ALA A 293 24.98 -1.00 -13.58
N THR A 294 24.43 -1.79 -14.52
CA THR A 294 24.70 -1.64 -15.97
C THR A 294 23.88 -0.53 -16.64
N LYS A 295 22.97 0.14 -15.91
CA LYS A 295 21.99 1.11 -16.43
C LYS A 295 22.06 2.42 -15.64
N GLU A 296 23.07 3.24 -15.92
CA GLU A 296 23.34 4.47 -15.17
C GLU A 296 22.13 5.44 -15.13
N ASP A 297 21.41 5.61 -16.25
CA ASP A 297 20.22 6.45 -16.32
C ASP A 297 19.09 5.96 -15.39
N LEU A 298 18.90 4.64 -15.29
CA LEU A 298 17.89 4.08 -14.38
C LEU A 298 18.26 4.32 -12.93
N VAL A 299 19.54 4.14 -12.57
CA VAL A 299 20.04 4.42 -11.21
C VAL A 299 19.89 5.90 -10.86
N ARG A 300 20.22 6.80 -11.79
CA ARG A 300 20.06 8.25 -11.62
C ARG A 300 18.60 8.64 -11.44
N ASN A 301 17.68 8.01 -12.17
CA ASN A 301 16.26 8.24 -12.03
C ASN A 301 15.71 7.65 -10.71
N MET A 302 16.17 6.47 -10.32
CA MET A 302 15.82 5.84 -9.05
C MET A 302 16.24 6.72 -7.87
N ALA A 303 17.45 7.28 -7.89
CA ALA A 303 17.96 8.16 -6.82
C ALA A 303 17.10 9.43 -6.58
N LYS A 304 16.32 9.86 -7.58
CA LYS A 304 15.40 11.00 -7.48
C LYS A 304 14.03 10.62 -6.92
N ARG A 305 13.69 9.34 -6.84
CA ARG A 305 12.36 8.87 -6.43
C ARG A 305 12.30 8.73 -4.90
N PRO A 306 11.17 9.08 -4.24
CA PRO A 306 10.99 8.84 -2.81
C PRO A 306 11.16 7.38 -2.40
N SER A 307 10.85 6.47 -3.32
CA SER A 307 10.90 5.02 -3.15
C SER A 307 12.35 4.47 -3.04
N VAL A 308 13.37 5.28 -3.36
CA VAL A 308 14.78 4.91 -3.13
C VAL A 308 15.08 4.63 -1.65
N THR A 309 14.35 5.27 -0.72
CA THR A 309 14.56 5.07 0.73
C THR A 309 14.24 3.63 1.15
N PRO A 310 13.02 3.10 0.91
CA PRO A 310 12.74 1.70 1.19
C PRO A 310 13.58 0.74 0.35
N TRP A 311 13.97 1.10 -0.89
CA TRP A 311 14.90 0.29 -1.68
C TRP A 311 16.28 0.12 -1.02
N ILE A 312 16.89 1.20 -0.54
CA ILE A 312 18.19 1.17 0.16
C ILE A 312 18.11 0.32 1.43
N ALA A 313 17.05 0.47 2.21
CA ALA A 313 16.85 -0.33 3.41
C ALA A 313 16.74 -1.83 3.08
N ARG A 314 15.97 -2.19 2.04
CA ARG A 314 15.91 -3.57 1.53
C ARG A 314 17.27 -4.07 1.05
N GLY A 315 18.06 -3.21 0.42
CA GLY A 315 19.43 -3.53 0.01
C GLY A 315 20.35 -3.90 1.18
N ARG A 316 20.29 -3.14 2.29
CA ARG A 316 21.02 -3.47 3.52
C ARG A 316 20.57 -4.79 4.15
N HIS A 317 19.27 -5.10 4.05
CA HIS A 317 18.74 -6.38 4.54
C HIS A 317 19.20 -7.54 3.65
N ALA A 318 19.14 -7.39 2.32
CA ALA A 318 19.64 -8.37 1.38
C ALA A 318 21.14 -8.63 1.58
N GLU A 319 21.92 -7.58 1.82
CA GLU A 319 23.32 -7.67 2.19
C GLU A 319 23.54 -8.53 3.44
N ALA A 320 22.79 -8.29 4.52
CA ALA A 320 22.88 -9.07 5.75
C ALA A 320 22.51 -10.55 5.53
N VAL A 321 21.44 -10.81 4.76
CA VAL A 321 20.99 -12.17 4.40
C VAL A 321 22.06 -12.90 3.59
N LEU A 322 22.72 -12.24 2.63
CA LEU A 322 23.80 -12.84 1.85
C LEU A 322 24.96 -13.29 2.76
N ARG A 323 25.34 -12.49 3.77
CA ARG A 323 26.38 -12.89 4.74
C ARG A 323 25.96 -14.08 5.58
N GLN A 324 24.72 -14.07 6.08
CA GLN A 324 24.17 -15.21 6.81
C GLN A 324 24.15 -16.50 5.98
N GLN A 325 24.03 -16.37 4.65
CA GLN A 325 24.06 -17.48 3.69
C GLN A 325 25.49 -17.85 3.22
N GLY A 326 26.53 -17.19 3.72
CA GLY A 326 27.94 -17.45 3.35
C GLY A 326 28.39 -16.80 2.04
N HIS A 327 27.62 -15.86 1.48
CA HIS A 327 27.91 -15.16 0.23
C HIS A 327 28.63 -13.82 0.46
N GLU A 328 29.77 -13.83 1.18
CA GLU A 328 30.47 -12.60 1.60
C GLU A 328 30.85 -11.65 0.45
N LYS A 329 31.42 -12.17 -0.64
CA LYS A 329 31.81 -11.34 -1.80
C LYS A 329 30.62 -10.64 -2.46
N ASP A 330 29.50 -11.34 -2.53
CA ASP A 330 28.26 -10.79 -3.10
C ASP A 330 27.64 -9.75 -2.17
N ALA A 331 27.74 -9.97 -0.86
CA ALA A 331 27.30 -9.05 0.16
C ALA A 331 28.13 -7.75 0.17
N ASP A 332 29.46 -7.86 0.07
CA ASP A 332 30.37 -6.71 -0.06
C ASP A 332 29.99 -5.85 -1.27
N TRP A 333 29.90 -6.47 -2.45
CA TRP A 333 29.51 -5.78 -3.67
C TRP A 333 28.16 -5.06 -3.54
N LEU A 334 27.16 -5.74 -2.96
CA LEU A 334 25.84 -5.15 -2.76
C LEU A 334 25.89 -3.97 -1.78
N GLY A 335 26.63 -4.10 -0.68
CA GLY A 335 26.82 -3.04 0.29
C GLY A 335 27.43 -1.79 -0.33
N GLU A 336 28.43 -1.95 -1.21
CA GLU A 336 29.04 -0.84 -1.94
C GLU A 336 28.05 -0.15 -2.90
N PHE A 337 27.31 -0.94 -3.68
CA PHE A 337 26.29 -0.41 -4.60
C PHE A 337 25.21 0.40 -3.87
N ILE A 338 24.73 -0.12 -2.73
CA ILE A 338 23.70 0.55 -1.93
C ILE A 338 24.24 1.81 -1.25
N ARG A 339 25.50 1.81 -0.80
CA ARG A 339 26.18 2.98 -0.24
C ARG A 339 26.34 4.09 -1.28
N ASP A 340 26.76 3.75 -2.50
CA ASP A 340 26.85 4.71 -3.61
C ASP A 340 25.48 5.30 -3.96
N LEU A 341 24.46 4.45 -4.09
CA LEU A 341 23.09 4.90 -4.33
C LEU A 341 22.56 5.85 -3.24
N HIS A 342 22.81 5.52 -1.97
CA HIS A 342 22.44 6.38 -0.84
C HIS A 342 23.13 7.75 -0.92
N THR A 343 24.41 7.76 -1.25
CA THR A 343 25.21 8.99 -1.40
C THR A 343 24.68 9.87 -2.52
N LYS A 344 24.33 9.27 -3.66
CA LYS A 344 23.73 9.98 -4.81
C LYS A 344 22.33 10.52 -4.50
N ALA A 345 21.54 9.82 -3.68
CA ALA A 345 20.18 10.22 -3.32
C ALA A 345 20.13 11.33 -2.24
N GLU A 346 21.12 11.41 -1.35
CA GLU A 346 21.09 12.27 -0.17
C GLU A 346 20.94 13.79 -0.47
N PRO A 347 21.68 14.39 -1.42
CA PRO A 347 21.52 15.81 -1.76
C PRO A 347 20.11 16.13 -2.28
N LEU A 348 19.53 15.21 -3.05
CA LEU A 348 18.20 15.36 -3.62
C LEU A 348 17.12 15.29 -2.53
N ARG A 349 17.26 14.35 -1.58
CA ARG A 349 16.38 14.22 -0.41
C ARG A 349 16.42 15.48 0.47
N ARG A 350 17.60 16.06 0.71
CA ARG A 350 17.74 17.31 1.48
C ARG A 350 17.01 18.47 0.81
N LYS A 351 17.20 18.64 -0.50
CA LYS A 351 16.52 19.70 -1.28
C LYS A 351 15.00 19.56 -1.25
N GLU A 352 14.47 18.34 -1.34
CA GLU A 352 13.03 18.09 -1.26
C GLU A 352 12.46 18.36 0.15
N LYS A 353 13.18 17.96 1.20
CA LYS A 353 12.80 18.27 2.60
C LYS A 353 12.72 19.77 2.83
N SER A 354 13.72 20.54 2.42
CA SER A 354 13.71 22.01 2.56
C SER A 354 12.52 22.66 1.85
N ARG A 355 12.21 22.22 0.62
CA ARG A 355 11.03 22.69 -0.14
C ARG A 355 9.71 22.39 0.56
N LYS A 356 9.58 21.22 1.20
CA LYS A 356 8.37 20.86 1.97
C LYS A 356 8.22 21.73 3.21
N VAL A 357 9.31 22.02 3.92
CA VAL A 357 9.33 22.92 5.09
C VAL A 357 8.92 24.33 4.67
N GLU A 358 9.50 24.87 3.59
CA GLU A 358 9.13 26.19 3.05
C GLU A 358 7.66 26.26 2.62
N LYS A 359 7.16 25.22 1.95
CA LYS A 359 5.77 25.15 1.53
C LYS A 359 4.81 25.12 2.73
N PHE A 360 5.14 24.32 3.75
CA PHE A 360 4.37 24.22 4.98
C PHE A 360 4.34 25.54 5.75
N ALA A 361 5.48 26.24 5.84
CA ALA A 361 5.59 27.56 6.45
C ALA A 361 4.76 28.63 5.72
N ARG A 362 4.63 28.53 4.39
CA ARG A 362 3.78 29.45 3.59
C ARG A 362 2.28 29.18 3.76
N THR A 363 1.87 27.92 3.90
CA THR A 363 0.46 27.56 4.13
C THR A 363 -0.04 27.89 5.53
N ASN A 364 0.82 27.97 6.54
CA ASN A 364 0.44 28.35 7.91
C ASN A 364 0.55 29.87 8.20
N LYS A 365 0.93 30.68 7.19
CA LYS A 365 0.95 32.15 7.27
C LYS A 365 -0.27 32.81 6.61
N LYS A 366 -1.22 32.03 6.11
CA LYS A 366 -2.55 32.47 5.67
C LYS A 366 -3.57 31.86 6.60
#